data_AF-A0A529NQL8-F1
#
_entry.id   AF-A0A529NQL8-F1
#
_cell.length_a   1.000
_cell.length_b   1.000
_cell.length_c   1.000
_cell.angle_alpha   90.00
_cell.angle_beta   90.00
_cell.angle_gamma   90.00
#
_symmetry.space_group_name_H-M   'P 1'
#
loop_
_entity.id
_entity.type
_entity.pdbx_description
1 polymer ?
#
loop_
_entity_poly.entity_id
_entity_poly.type
_entity_poly.pdbx_seq_one_letter_code
_entity_poly.pdbx_strand_id
1 'polypeptide(L)'
;GKGLEIAWLADKVDAFFIHVQGAARLKMTDGRLCRVTYAAKSGQRFTGPGKVLSELGEIPLAKVTMQSIRAWFRAHPDRVDEILWQNRSYIFFREAAVDDAALGPIAAAKVPLTPGRSVAVDRLLHTFGTPFYIDAPTLAAFGDGPFRRLMIAQDTGSAITGPARGDLFAG
;
A
#
# COMPACT_ATOMS: atom_id res chain seq x y z
N GLY A 1 -12.59 -6.00 -21.82
CA GLY A 1 -13.54 -5.82 -22.94
C GLY A 1 -14.62 -4.78 -22.72
N LYS A 2 -14.63 -4.04 -21.60
CA LYS A 2 -15.51 -2.87 -21.40
C LYS A 2 -14.78 -1.54 -21.63
N GLY A 3 -13.50 -1.59 -22.06
CA GLY A 3 -12.69 -0.39 -22.25
C GLY A 3 -12.39 0.36 -20.95
N LEU A 4 -12.23 -0.37 -19.84
CA LEU A 4 -11.98 0.20 -18.50
C LEU A 4 -10.52 0.09 -18.08
N GLU A 5 -9.68 -0.50 -18.93
CA GLU A 5 -8.29 -0.78 -18.67
C GLU A 5 -7.45 0.50 -18.79
N ILE A 6 -6.72 0.89 -17.73
CA ILE A 6 -5.79 2.06 -17.76
C ILE A 6 -4.45 1.67 -18.42
N ALA A 7 -3.90 0.52 -18.02
CA ALA A 7 -2.63 -0.01 -18.53
C ALA A 7 -2.56 -1.52 -18.30
N TRP A 8 -1.60 -2.18 -18.97
CA TRP A 8 -1.28 -3.58 -18.79
C TRP A 8 0.09 -3.72 -18.14
N LEU A 9 0.20 -4.53 -17.09
CA LEU A 9 1.46 -4.86 -16.42
C LEU A 9 1.97 -6.22 -16.88
N ALA A 10 3.29 -6.36 -16.96
CA ALA A 10 3.95 -7.63 -17.30
C ALA A 10 3.88 -8.65 -16.16
N ASP A 11 3.82 -8.18 -14.90
CA ASP A 11 3.86 -9.01 -13.71
C ASP A 11 2.60 -8.80 -12.85
N LYS A 12 1.89 -9.91 -12.55
CA LYS A 12 0.66 -9.91 -11.75
C LYS A 12 0.91 -9.66 -10.26
N VAL A 13 2.08 -10.05 -9.75
CA VAL A 13 2.53 -9.78 -8.38
C VAL A 13 2.77 -8.27 -8.22
N ASP A 14 3.37 -7.61 -9.21
CA ASP A 14 3.49 -6.14 -9.22
C ASP A 14 2.12 -5.47 -9.21
N ALA A 15 1.19 -5.90 -10.07
CA ALA A 15 -0.18 -5.39 -10.07
C ALA A 15 -0.85 -5.57 -8.70
N PHE A 16 -0.66 -6.72 -8.05
CA PHE A 16 -1.17 -6.95 -6.70
C PHE A 16 -0.56 -6.01 -5.66
N PHE A 17 0.76 -5.80 -5.68
CA PHE A 17 1.39 -4.88 -4.73
C PHE A 17 0.93 -3.43 -4.97
N ILE A 18 0.66 -3.03 -6.21
CA ILE A 18 0.02 -1.74 -6.50
C ILE A 18 -1.38 -1.66 -5.84
N HIS A 19 -2.16 -2.74 -5.83
CA HIS A 19 -3.43 -2.78 -5.10
C HIS A 19 -3.24 -2.61 -3.59
N VAL A 20 -2.21 -3.23 -3.01
CA VAL A 20 -1.90 -3.09 -1.58
C VAL A 20 -1.51 -1.65 -1.24
N GLN A 21 -0.70 -1.01 -2.07
CA GLN A 21 -0.23 0.37 -1.86
C GLN A 21 -1.30 1.43 -2.18
N GLY A 22 -2.25 1.14 -3.07
CA GLY A 22 -3.34 2.05 -3.45
C GLY A 22 -2.93 3.18 -4.39
N ALA A 23 -1.65 3.31 -4.74
CA ALA A 23 -1.15 4.23 -5.76
C ALA A 23 0.13 3.70 -6.40
N ALA A 24 0.42 4.13 -7.63
CA ALA A 24 1.66 3.78 -8.33
C ALA A 24 2.06 4.81 -9.39
N ARG A 25 3.35 4.77 -9.75
CA ARG A 25 3.89 5.40 -10.96
C ARG A 25 4.23 4.30 -11.96
N LEU A 26 3.54 4.30 -13.09
CA LEU A 26 3.71 3.35 -14.18
C LEU A 26 4.68 3.94 -15.19
N LYS A 27 5.79 3.25 -15.44
CA LYS A 27 6.69 3.56 -16.55
C LYS A 27 6.17 2.89 -17.80
N MET A 28 5.66 3.69 -18.72
CA MET A 28 5.08 3.22 -19.98
C MET A 28 6.18 2.81 -20.96
N THR A 29 5.82 1.98 -21.94
CA THR A 29 6.76 1.48 -22.98
C THR A 29 7.27 2.59 -23.90
N ASP A 30 6.54 3.70 -24.00
CA ASP A 30 6.91 4.91 -24.75
C ASP A 30 7.74 5.92 -23.92
N GLY A 31 8.12 5.55 -22.69
CA GLY A 31 8.90 6.39 -21.79
C GLY A 31 8.08 7.38 -20.96
N ARG A 32 6.76 7.51 -21.18
CA ARG A 32 5.91 8.34 -20.34
C ARG A 32 5.78 7.77 -18.93
N LEU A 33 5.55 8.64 -17.96
CA LEU A 33 5.17 8.28 -16.59
C LEU A 33 3.68 8.54 -16.41
N CYS A 34 2.92 7.49 -16.09
CA CYS A 34 1.52 7.58 -15.72
C CYS A 34 1.37 7.39 -14.21
N ARG A 35 0.69 8.30 -13.52
CA ARG A 35 0.39 8.13 -12.09
C ARG A 35 -1.03 7.63 -11.93
N VAL A 36 -1.18 6.56 -11.17
CA VAL A 36 -2.48 6.01 -10.80
C VAL A 36 -2.67 6.11 -9.29
N THR A 37 -3.88 6.45 -8.86
CA THR A 37 -4.27 6.48 -7.45
C THR A 37 -5.63 5.81 -7.27
N TYR A 38 -5.92 5.40 -6.04
CA TYR A 38 -7.17 4.81 -5.59
C TYR A 38 -8.38 5.63 -6.06
N ALA A 39 -9.31 4.94 -6.72
CA ALA A 39 -10.62 5.47 -7.09
C ALA A 39 -11.73 4.80 -6.27
N ALA A 40 -11.72 3.46 -6.21
CA ALA A 40 -12.74 2.68 -5.53
C ALA A 40 -12.22 1.30 -5.11
N LYS A 41 -13.03 0.54 -4.36
CA LYS A 41 -12.77 -0.87 -4.04
C LYS A 41 -14.00 -1.74 -4.25
N SER A 42 -13.80 -3.04 -4.46
CA SER A 42 -14.88 -4.04 -4.62
C SER A 42 -15.78 -4.23 -3.39
N GLY A 43 -15.44 -3.62 -2.24
CA GLY A 43 -16.18 -3.72 -0.98
C GLY A 43 -15.81 -4.93 -0.12
N GLN A 44 -15.13 -5.93 -0.69
CA GLN A 44 -14.73 -7.16 0.02
C GLN A 44 -13.59 -6.91 1.01
N ARG A 45 -13.38 -7.86 1.93
CA ARG A 45 -12.27 -7.82 2.89
C ARG A 45 -10.94 -8.08 2.19
N PHE A 46 -9.90 -7.38 2.65
CA PHE A 46 -8.53 -7.59 2.21
C PHE A 46 -7.91 -8.79 2.93
N THR A 47 -7.24 -9.65 2.16
CA THR A 47 -6.41 -10.75 2.68
C THR A 47 -4.99 -10.57 2.16
N GLY A 48 -4.02 -10.40 3.05
CA GLY A 48 -2.62 -10.22 2.67
C GLY A 48 -1.94 -11.54 2.35
N PRO A 49 -1.10 -11.63 1.28
CA PRO A 49 -0.44 -12.86 0.89
C PRO A 49 0.51 -13.38 1.97
N GLY A 50 1.13 -12.49 2.74
CA GLY A 50 2.00 -12.86 3.86
C GLY A 50 1.29 -13.65 4.96
N LYS A 51 0.02 -13.32 5.26
CA LYS A 51 -0.79 -14.06 6.23
C LYS A 51 -1.10 -15.47 5.71
N VAL A 52 -1.56 -15.55 4.45
CA VAL A 52 -1.89 -16.84 3.81
C VAL A 52 -0.68 -17.76 3.77
N LEU A 53 0.47 -17.25 3.31
CA LEU A 53 1.72 -18.02 3.25
C LEU A 53 2.18 -18.50 4.63
N SER A 54 1.98 -17.68 5.68
CA SER A 54 2.29 -18.11 7.04
C SER A 54 1.32 -19.17 7.57
N GLU A 55 0.04 -19.08 7.26
CA GLU A 55 -0.97 -20.07 7.67
C GLU A 55 -0.75 -21.43 6.98
N LEU A 56 -0.24 -21.42 5.74
CA LEU A 56 0.15 -22.61 4.99
C LEU A 56 1.52 -23.19 5.41
N GLY A 57 2.27 -22.50 6.28
CA GLY A 57 3.59 -22.94 6.73
C GLY A 57 4.73 -22.67 5.73
N GLU A 58 4.46 -21.94 4.65
CA GLU A 58 5.43 -21.63 3.58
C GLU A 58 6.47 -20.59 4.00
N ILE A 59 6.04 -19.59 4.79
CA ILE A 59 6.91 -18.55 5.33
C ILE A 59 6.57 -18.36 6.81
N PRO A 60 7.50 -18.59 7.75
CA PRO A 60 7.25 -18.29 9.16
C PRO A 60 6.83 -16.83 9.34
N LEU A 61 5.81 -16.55 10.17
CA LEU A 61 5.25 -15.21 10.38
C LEU A 61 6.32 -14.13 10.65
N ALA A 62 7.32 -14.48 11.47
CA ALA A 62 8.43 -13.58 11.82
C ALA A 62 9.34 -13.19 10.63
N LYS A 63 9.27 -13.92 9.52
CA LYS A 63 10.03 -13.69 8.29
C LYS A 63 9.17 -13.16 7.15
N VAL A 64 7.90 -12.86 7.40
CA VAL A 64 6.99 -12.31 6.39
C VAL A 64 7.36 -10.86 6.12
N THR A 65 7.94 -10.62 4.95
CA THR A 65 8.35 -9.31 4.42
C THR A 65 7.95 -9.23 2.95
N MET A 66 7.89 -8.04 2.37
CA MET A 66 7.62 -7.91 0.93
C MET A 66 8.66 -8.68 0.10
N GLN A 67 9.93 -8.63 0.51
CA GLN A 67 11.04 -9.29 -0.16
C GLN A 67 10.91 -10.82 -0.09
N SER A 68 10.56 -11.38 1.08
CA SER A 68 10.39 -12.83 1.24
C SER A 68 9.16 -13.34 0.48
N ILE A 69 8.05 -12.59 0.47
CA ILE A 69 6.87 -12.93 -0.33
C ILE A 69 7.20 -12.94 -1.83
N ARG A 70 7.88 -11.90 -2.33
CA ARG A 70 8.33 -11.85 -3.74
C ARG A 70 9.30 -12.96 -4.09
N ALA A 71 10.20 -13.32 -3.18
CA ALA A 71 11.09 -14.46 -3.39
C ALA A 71 10.30 -15.77 -3.49
N TRP A 72 9.31 -15.98 -2.63
CA TRP A 72 8.48 -17.19 -2.67
C TRP A 72 7.66 -17.29 -3.96
N PHE A 73 7.05 -16.19 -4.44
CA PHE A 73 6.32 -16.20 -5.72
C PHE A 73 7.22 -16.50 -6.92
N ARG A 74 8.47 -16.03 -6.92
CA ARG A 74 9.44 -16.37 -7.99
C ARG A 74 9.83 -17.85 -7.96
N ALA A 75 9.87 -18.46 -6.77
CA ALA A 75 10.19 -19.87 -6.60
C ALA A 75 8.99 -20.81 -6.93
N HIS A 76 7.76 -20.32 -6.78
CA HIS A 76 6.52 -21.09 -6.98
C HIS A 76 5.55 -20.38 -7.93
N PRO A 77 5.93 -20.20 -9.22
CA PRO A 77 5.12 -19.44 -10.18
C PRO A 77 3.74 -20.07 -10.45
N ASP A 78 3.63 -21.40 -10.30
CA ASP A 78 2.42 -22.20 -10.44
C ASP A 78 1.40 -21.97 -9.31
N ARG A 79 1.86 -21.55 -8.14
CA ARG A 79 1.02 -21.32 -6.95
C ARG A 79 0.71 -19.84 -6.69
N VAL A 80 1.16 -18.92 -7.54
CA VAL A 80 0.90 -17.49 -7.35
C VAL A 80 -0.61 -17.21 -7.29
N ASP A 81 -1.38 -17.79 -8.20
CA ASP A 81 -2.82 -17.54 -8.30
C ASP A 81 -3.58 -18.12 -7.09
N GLU A 82 -3.17 -19.29 -6.59
CA GLU A 82 -3.69 -19.90 -5.35
C GLU A 82 -3.66 -18.92 -4.18
N ILE A 83 -2.54 -18.20 -4.02
CA ILE A 83 -2.32 -17.28 -2.90
C ILE A 83 -3.00 -15.93 -3.15
N LEU A 84 -2.81 -15.34 -4.34
CA LEU A 84 -3.33 -14.00 -4.62
C LEU A 84 -4.86 -13.97 -4.66
N TRP A 85 -5.51 -15.04 -5.12
CA TRP A 85 -6.97 -15.11 -5.21
C TRP A 85 -7.68 -15.27 -3.85
N GLN A 86 -6.95 -15.58 -2.77
CA GLN A 86 -7.49 -15.49 -1.41
C GLN A 86 -7.88 -14.05 -1.04
N ASN A 87 -7.27 -13.06 -1.70
CA ASN A 87 -7.66 -11.66 -1.54
C ASN A 87 -8.88 -11.32 -2.42
N ARG A 88 -10.06 -11.29 -1.81
CA ARG A 88 -11.29 -10.87 -2.51
C ARG A 88 -11.39 -9.36 -2.72
N SER A 89 -10.57 -8.57 -2.03
CA SER A 89 -10.51 -7.11 -2.21
C SER A 89 -9.81 -6.77 -3.52
N TYR A 90 -10.50 -6.01 -4.38
CA TYR A 90 -9.97 -5.49 -5.62
C TYR A 90 -10.04 -3.96 -5.61
N ILE A 91 -8.97 -3.31 -6.06
CA ILE A 91 -8.84 -1.85 -6.07
C ILE A 91 -9.00 -1.37 -7.50
N PHE A 92 -9.85 -0.36 -7.69
CA PHE A 92 -10.00 0.36 -8.94
C PHE A 92 -9.24 1.67 -8.84
N PHE A 93 -8.57 2.04 -9.92
CA PHE A 93 -7.72 3.21 -9.99
C PHE A 93 -8.30 4.24 -10.94
N ARG A 94 -7.78 5.45 -10.82
CA ARG A 94 -7.93 6.52 -11.81
C ARG A 94 -6.56 7.14 -12.07
N GLU A 95 -6.41 7.75 -13.23
CA GLU A 95 -5.26 8.58 -13.52
C GLU A 95 -5.25 9.81 -12.59
N ALA A 96 -4.05 10.24 -12.23
CA ALA A 96 -3.78 11.48 -11.51
C ALA A 96 -2.73 12.27 -12.27
N ALA A 97 -2.96 13.56 -12.45
CA ALA A 97 -1.98 14.45 -13.08
C ALA A 97 -0.66 14.41 -12.28
N VAL A 98 0.45 14.41 -13.01
CA VAL A 98 1.80 14.47 -12.46
C VAL A 98 2.23 15.94 -12.46
N ASP A 99 1.55 16.78 -11.67
CA ASP A 99 1.84 18.22 -11.65
C ASP A 99 3.21 18.50 -11.01
N ASP A 100 3.63 17.65 -10.07
CA ASP A 100 4.98 17.65 -9.48
C ASP A 100 5.38 16.23 -9.04
N ALA A 101 6.52 15.75 -9.54
CA ALA A 101 7.07 14.43 -9.21
C ALA A 101 7.62 14.33 -7.78
N ALA A 102 7.88 15.47 -7.13
CA ALA A 102 8.30 15.56 -5.73
C ALA A 102 7.13 15.39 -4.74
N LEU A 103 5.88 15.60 -5.17
CA LEU A 103 4.71 15.43 -4.31
C LEU A 103 4.36 13.96 -4.12
N GLY A 104 4.18 13.54 -2.87
CA GLY A 104 3.70 12.19 -2.52
C GLY A 104 2.31 11.89 -3.09
N PRO A 105 1.88 10.62 -3.12
CA PRO A 105 0.60 10.23 -3.71
C PRO A 105 -0.57 10.96 -3.06
N ILE A 106 -1.57 11.34 -3.87
CA ILE A 106 -2.86 11.77 -3.34
C ILE A 106 -3.52 10.54 -2.73
N ALA A 107 -3.81 10.60 -1.44
CA ALA A 107 -4.29 9.47 -0.67
C ALA A 107 -5.76 9.64 -0.22
N ALA A 108 -6.19 8.91 0.81
CA ALA A 108 -7.58 8.91 1.25
C ALA A 108 -8.13 10.31 1.59
N ALA A 109 -7.31 11.18 2.21
CA ALA A 109 -7.69 12.56 2.56
C ALA A 109 -7.69 13.56 1.38
N LYS A 110 -7.49 13.08 0.14
CA LYS A 110 -7.50 13.90 -1.10
C LYS A 110 -6.42 14.98 -1.17
N VAL A 111 -5.38 14.85 -0.36
CA VAL A 111 -4.18 15.69 -0.38
C VAL A 111 -2.93 14.84 -0.64
N PRO A 112 -1.86 15.40 -1.21
CA PRO A 112 -0.58 14.71 -1.34
C PRO A 112 0.00 14.32 0.03
N LEU A 113 0.55 13.11 0.13
CA LEU A 113 1.28 12.70 1.32
C LEU A 113 2.65 13.40 1.40
N THR A 114 3.06 13.71 2.62
CA THR A 114 4.34 14.31 2.97
C THR A 114 5.20 13.28 3.68
N PRO A 115 6.37 12.88 3.12
CA PRO A 115 7.28 11.91 3.73
C PRO A 115 7.60 12.26 5.18
N GLY A 116 7.47 11.29 6.08
CA GLY A 116 7.75 11.46 7.52
C GLY A 116 6.77 12.36 8.27
N ARG A 117 5.69 12.82 7.63
CA ARG A 117 4.64 13.67 8.24
C ARG A 117 3.23 13.15 8.02
N SER A 118 2.98 12.28 7.05
CA SER A 118 1.68 11.65 6.85
C SER A 118 1.58 10.28 7.49
N VAL A 119 0.44 10.00 8.12
CA VAL A 119 0.12 8.69 8.70
C VAL A 119 -1.21 8.18 8.16
N ALA A 120 -1.27 6.89 7.85
CA ALA A 120 -2.52 6.19 7.57
C ALA A 120 -3.16 5.73 8.88
N VAL A 121 -4.46 5.94 9.04
CA VAL A 121 -5.22 5.61 10.26
C VAL A 121 -6.49 4.83 9.94
N ASP A 122 -7.12 4.25 10.96
CA ASP A 122 -8.46 3.67 10.84
C ASP A 122 -9.51 4.77 10.62
N ARG A 123 -10.04 4.86 9.40
CA ARG A 123 -11.02 5.88 8.99
C ARG A 123 -12.37 5.76 9.70
N LEU A 124 -12.67 4.63 10.36
CA LEU A 124 -13.91 4.45 11.11
C LEU A 124 -13.80 5.03 12.52
N LEU A 125 -12.57 5.19 13.02
CA LEU A 125 -12.29 5.68 14.37
C LEU A 125 -11.75 7.11 14.37
N HIS A 126 -11.01 7.48 13.31
CA HIS A 126 -10.28 8.73 13.24
C HIS A 126 -10.71 9.58 12.05
N THR A 127 -10.67 10.91 12.24
CA THR A 127 -10.97 11.89 11.18
C THR A 127 -9.69 12.27 10.44
N PHE A 128 -9.77 12.41 9.11
CA PHE A 128 -8.64 12.91 8.32
C PHE A 128 -8.33 14.37 8.66
N GLY A 129 -7.05 14.73 8.66
CA GLY A 129 -6.54 16.04 9.08
C GLY A 129 -6.17 16.09 10.57
N THR A 130 -6.57 15.11 11.38
CA THR A 130 -6.22 15.07 12.80
C THR A 130 -4.70 14.93 12.99
N PRO A 131 -4.07 15.80 13.80
CA PRO A 131 -2.68 15.62 14.21
C PRO A 131 -2.52 14.48 15.22
N PHE A 132 -1.56 13.59 14.98
CA PHE A 132 -1.15 12.51 15.88
C PHE A 132 0.32 12.67 16.26
N TYR A 133 0.60 12.67 17.55
CA TYR A 133 1.98 12.57 18.04
C TYR A 133 2.35 11.09 18.19
N ILE A 134 3.34 10.64 17.42
CA ILE A 134 3.81 9.26 17.42
C ILE A 134 5.09 9.18 18.24
N ASP A 135 5.10 8.35 19.28
CA ASP A 135 6.29 7.98 20.06
C ASP A 135 6.60 6.49 19.84
N ALA A 136 7.62 6.21 19.03
CA ALA A 136 8.07 4.89 18.65
C ALA A 136 9.61 4.82 18.76
N PRO A 137 10.17 4.72 19.97
CA PRO A 137 11.60 4.91 20.21
C PRO A 137 12.50 3.85 19.56
N THR A 138 11.96 2.68 19.20
CA THR A 138 12.67 1.58 18.54
C THR A 138 12.62 1.63 17.01
N LEU A 139 11.90 2.59 16.42
CA LEU A 139 11.72 2.68 14.97
C LEU A 139 12.95 3.33 14.30
N ALA A 140 13.72 2.54 13.58
CA ALA A 140 14.92 3.01 12.85
C ALA A 140 14.66 3.43 11.39
N ALA A 141 13.44 3.26 10.87
CA ALA A 141 13.14 3.48 9.44
C ALA A 141 13.26 4.95 8.97
N PHE A 142 13.39 5.90 9.90
CA PHE A 142 13.40 7.35 9.62
C PHE A 142 14.69 8.06 10.07
N GLY A 143 15.77 7.30 10.30
CA GLY A 143 17.08 7.79 10.72
C GLY A 143 17.50 7.31 12.11
N ASP A 144 18.66 7.80 12.57
CA ASP A 144 19.21 7.45 13.87
C ASP A 144 18.52 8.21 15.01
N GLY A 145 18.11 7.50 16.06
CA GLY A 145 17.48 8.04 17.26
C GLY A 145 15.99 7.68 17.41
N PRO A 146 15.38 7.98 18.58
CA PRO A 146 14.00 7.62 18.85
C PRO A 146 13.02 8.38 17.96
N PHE A 147 12.09 7.67 17.32
CA PHE A 147 11.08 8.31 16.49
C PHE A 147 9.99 8.98 17.35
N ARG A 148 10.01 10.31 17.40
CA ARG A 148 9.06 11.14 18.13
C ARG A 148 8.63 12.31 17.28
N ARG A 149 7.48 12.20 16.60
CA ARG A 149 7.07 13.21 15.62
C ARG A 149 5.57 13.43 15.61
N LEU A 150 5.17 14.69 15.43
CA LEU A 150 3.82 15.05 15.03
C LEU A 150 3.62 14.74 13.54
N MET A 151 2.54 14.02 13.26
CA MET A 151 2.12 13.58 11.93
C MET A 151 0.63 13.89 11.73
N ILE A 152 0.17 13.93 10.48
CA ILE A 152 -1.21 14.24 10.13
C ILE A 152 -1.87 12.99 9.53
N ALA A 153 -3.06 12.64 10.02
CA ALA A 153 -3.88 11.58 9.46
C ALA A 153 -4.36 11.96 8.05
N GLN A 154 -3.64 11.54 7.01
CA GLN A 154 -3.93 11.91 5.62
C GLN A 154 -4.28 10.70 4.75
N ASP A 155 -4.21 9.49 5.32
CA ASP A 155 -4.49 8.28 4.58
C ASP A 155 -5.23 7.22 5.43
N THR A 156 -5.67 6.14 4.78
CA THR A 156 -6.22 4.96 5.44
C THR A 156 -5.86 3.71 4.66
N GLY A 157 -5.82 2.56 5.34
CA GLY A 157 -5.55 1.27 4.70
C GLY A 157 -6.46 0.19 5.25
N SER A 158 -6.82 -0.78 4.42
CA SER A 158 -7.71 -1.88 4.86
C SER A 158 -7.09 -2.75 5.96
N ALA A 159 -5.76 -2.74 6.11
CA ALA A 159 -5.03 -3.41 7.18
C ALA A 159 -4.81 -2.53 8.43
N ILE A 160 -5.20 -1.26 8.38
CA ILE A 160 -5.00 -0.28 9.45
C ILE A 160 -6.30 -0.16 10.23
N THR A 161 -6.46 -1.04 11.19
CA THR A 161 -7.66 -1.14 12.02
C THR A 161 -7.31 -1.01 13.50
N GLY A 162 -8.12 -0.25 14.23
CA GLY A 162 -7.98 -0.07 15.67
C GLY A 162 -7.52 1.34 16.09
N PRO A 163 -7.74 1.70 17.36
CA PRO A 163 -7.61 3.09 17.82
C PRO A 163 -6.15 3.58 17.87
N ALA A 164 -5.18 2.68 18.06
CA ALA A 164 -3.75 2.98 18.16
C ALA A 164 -2.92 2.23 17.11
N ARG A 165 -3.45 2.07 15.89
CA ARG A 165 -2.75 1.47 14.75
C ARG A 165 -2.58 2.51 13.65
N GLY A 166 -1.35 2.67 13.17
CA GLY A 166 -1.04 3.53 12.02
C GLY A 166 0.02 2.93 11.11
N ASP A 167 0.09 3.45 9.89
CA ASP A 167 1.16 3.20 8.92
C ASP A 167 1.84 4.52 8.55
N LEU A 168 3.17 4.55 8.63
CA LEU A 168 3.94 5.79 8.51
C LEU A 168 4.41 5.95 7.06
N PHE A 169 4.05 7.06 6.42
CA PHE A 169 4.48 7.31 5.05
C PHE A 169 5.96 7.73 5.01
N ALA A 170 6.82 6.87 4.48
CA ALA A 170 8.27 7.10 4.41
C ALA A 170 8.74 7.86 3.15
N GLY A 171 7.96 7.86 2.07
CA GLY A 171 8.30 8.45 0.77
C GLY A 171 8.14 7.49 -0.39
#